data_AF-A0A969WIV2-F1
#
_entry.id   AF-A0A969WIV2-F1
#
_cell.length_a   1.000
_cell.length_b   1.000
_cell.length_c   1.000
_cell.angle_alpha   90.00
_cell.angle_beta   90.00
_cell.angle_gamma   90.00
#
_symmetry.space_group_name_H-M   'P 1'
#
loop_
_entity.id
_entity.type
_entity.pdbx_description
1 polymer ?
#
loop_
_entity_poly.entity_id
_entity_poly.type
_entity_poly.pdbx_seq_one_letter_code
_entity_poly.pdbx_strand_id
1 'polypeptide(L)'
;MKIAQWTLIAVLLISAAWTGYDYFGRYANHPQIEADFQLPDWQMGQYAAQMPQDATIYLTPAQEELATIYFALADPERLQNYAGSETLLPLGVPGRESLYLIRPSDPITLSRLPAIFPDGTIGSLTDDYIPFYVPANAPRNLAQNRTDHSFAGKIRLAGWTESREADTVTFTLFWQAEDEIAQDYTAFIHLVDETGQPVAQIDRPPDGRPTDDWLPGEIIMDSFTIPLPPDLSDGDYTWITGFYYLPTLERLGEAAEIGD
;
A
#
# COMPACT_ATOMS: atom_id res chain seq x y z
N MET A 1 -49.92 -29.55 -36.50
CA MET A 1 -48.81 -28.62 -36.79
C MET A 1 -49.06 -27.19 -36.29
N LYS A 2 -50.19 -26.54 -36.62
CA LYS A 2 -50.47 -25.15 -36.19
C LYS A 2 -50.62 -24.95 -34.67
N ILE A 3 -51.26 -25.88 -33.95
CA ILE A 3 -51.44 -25.77 -32.49
C ILE A 3 -50.09 -25.77 -31.75
N ALA A 4 -49.17 -26.66 -32.14
CA ALA A 4 -47.82 -26.72 -31.55
C ALA A 4 -47.02 -25.42 -31.77
N GLN A 5 -47.18 -24.77 -32.93
CA GLN A 5 -46.54 -23.47 -33.21
C GLN A 5 -47.09 -22.37 -32.30
N TRP A 6 -48.41 -22.29 -32.10
CA TRP A 6 -49.02 -21.30 -31.21
C TRP A 6 -48.64 -21.53 -29.74
N THR A 7 -48.56 -22.79 -29.29
CA THR A 7 -48.08 -23.11 -27.94
C THR A 7 -46.63 -22.67 -27.74
N LEU A 8 -45.75 -22.93 -28.72
CA LEU A 8 -44.35 -22.48 -28.64
C LEU A 8 -44.25 -20.95 -28.57
N ILE A 9 -45.01 -20.23 -29.41
CA ILE A 9 -45.04 -18.76 -29.39
C ILE A 9 -45.52 -18.26 -28.02
N ALA A 10 -46.58 -18.83 -27.47
CA ALA A 10 -47.10 -18.43 -26.16
C ALA A 10 -46.07 -18.65 -25.04
N VAL A 11 -45.38 -19.79 -25.04
CA VAL A 11 -44.30 -20.08 -24.06
C VAL A 11 -43.16 -19.06 -24.18
N LEU A 12 -42.72 -18.74 -25.41
CA LEU A 12 -41.67 -17.76 -25.64
C LEU A 12 -42.08 -16.35 -25.20
N LEU A 13 -43.33 -15.94 -25.46
CA LEU A 13 -43.84 -14.63 -25.02
C LEU A 13 -43.95 -14.53 -23.50
N ILE A 14 -44.41 -15.59 -22.83
CA ILE A 14 -44.46 -15.64 -21.36
C ILE A 14 -43.05 -15.60 -20.80
N SER A 15 -42.12 -16.39 -21.35
CA SER A 15 -40.72 -16.37 -20.93
C SER A 15 -40.11 -14.98 -21.12
N ALA A 16 -40.30 -14.34 -22.26
CA ALA A 16 -39.77 -13.01 -22.54
C ALA A 16 -40.38 -11.94 -21.63
N ALA A 17 -41.68 -12.00 -21.37
CA ALA A 17 -42.35 -11.09 -20.44
C ALA A 17 -41.84 -11.27 -19.01
N TRP A 18 -41.62 -12.52 -18.58
CA TRP A 18 -41.07 -12.82 -17.26
C TRP A 18 -39.63 -12.34 -17.15
N THR A 19 -38.76 -12.67 -18.12
CA THR A 19 -37.39 -12.16 -18.17
C THR A 19 -37.35 -10.63 -18.18
N GLY A 20 -38.25 -9.98 -18.92
CA GLY A 20 -38.37 -8.52 -18.93
C GLY A 20 -38.79 -7.95 -17.57
N TYR A 21 -39.76 -8.57 -16.89
CA TYR A 21 -40.16 -8.19 -15.53
C TYR A 21 -39.03 -8.39 -14.53
N ASP A 22 -38.32 -9.52 -14.60
CA ASP A 22 -37.21 -9.80 -13.70
C ASP A 22 -36.04 -8.82 -13.93
N TYR A 23 -35.70 -8.52 -15.19
CA TYR A 23 -34.59 -7.62 -15.51
C TYR A 23 -34.94 -6.14 -15.24
N PHE A 24 -36.01 -5.62 -15.83
CA PHE A 24 -36.35 -4.19 -15.76
C PHE A 24 -37.20 -3.82 -14.54
N GLY A 25 -37.91 -4.78 -13.94
CA GLY A 25 -38.74 -4.55 -12.77
C GLY A 25 -38.02 -4.93 -11.49
N ARG A 26 -37.56 -6.17 -11.36
CA ARG A 26 -36.99 -6.67 -10.10
C ARG A 26 -35.51 -6.29 -9.93
N TYR A 27 -34.68 -6.60 -10.93
CA TYR A 27 -33.23 -6.39 -10.87
C TYR A 27 -32.88 -4.91 -10.90
N ALA A 28 -33.46 -4.12 -11.81
CA ALA A 28 -33.21 -2.68 -11.89
C ALA A 28 -33.59 -1.89 -10.63
N ASN A 29 -34.47 -2.43 -9.77
CA ASN A 29 -34.85 -1.83 -8.49
C ASN A 29 -34.21 -2.55 -7.29
N HIS A 30 -33.24 -3.43 -7.52
CA HIS A 30 -32.55 -4.15 -6.46
C HIS A 30 -31.70 -3.15 -5.65
N PRO A 31 -31.73 -3.19 -4.30
CA PRO A 31 -30.98 -2.24 -3.48
C PRO A 31 -29.45 -2.24 -3.69
N GLN A 32 -28.91 -3.32 -4.25
CA GLN A 32 -27.46 -3.49 -4.48
C GLN A 32 -27.05 -3.28 -5.94
N ILE A 33 -27.93 -2.75 -6.78
CA ILE A 33 -27.67 -2.58 -8.21
C ILE A 33 -26.40 -1.74 -8.47
N GLU A 34 -26.14 -0.75 -7.62
CA GLU A 34 -24.93 0.10 -7.73
C GLU A 34 -23.65 -0.70 -7.51
N ALA A 35 -23.66 -1.64 -6.55
CA ALA A 35 -22.53 -2.54 -6.29
C ALA A 35 -22.33 -3.54 -7.45
N ASP A 36 -23.42 -4.08 -8.01
CA ASP A 36 -23.36 -4.98 -9.17
C ASP A 36 -22.72 -4.31 -10.40
N PHE A 37 -22.83 -2.98 -10.51
CA PHE A 37 -22.21 -2.17 -11.57
C PHE A 37 -20.92 -1.48 -11.14
N GLN A 38 -20.38 -1.80 -9.96
CA GLN A 38 -19.14 -1.22 -9.42
C GLN A 38 -19.14 0.31 -9.43
N LEU A 39 -20.31 0.92 -9.21
CA LEU A 39 -20.47 2.37 -9.25
C LEU A 39 -19.51 3.10 -8.27
N PRO A 40 -19.29 2.63 -7.03
CA PRO A 40 -18.32 3.25 -6.13
C PRO A 40 -16.91 3.30 -6.70
N ASP A 41 -16.47 2.23 -7.37
CA ASP A 41 -15.13 2.11 -7.94
C ASP A 41 -14.96 3.02 -9.16
N TRP A 42 -16.00 3.10 -9.99
CA TRP A 42 -16.05 4.06 -11.09
C TRP A 42 -15.96 5.50 -10.59
N GLN A 43 -16.76 5.86 -9.58
CA GLN A 43 -16.74 7.20 -8.98
C GLN A 43 -15.40 7.51 -8.33
N MET A 44 -14.80 6.54 -7.64
CA MET A 44 -13.47 6.66 -7.07
C MET A 44 -12.42 6.93 -8.16
N GLY A 45 -12.42 6.18 -9.26
CA GLY A 45 -11.49 6.42 -10.37
C GLY A 45 -11.71 7.77 -11.05
N GLN A 46 -12.97 8.21 -11.23
CA GLN A 46 -13.30 9.55 -11.73
C GLN A 46 -12.85 10.66 -10.78
N TYR A 47 -12.91 10.41 -9.47
CA TYR A 47 -12.41 11.32 -8.45
C TYR A 47 -10.89 11.44 -8.54
N ALA A 48 -10.19 10.31 -8.59
CA ALA A 48 -8.74 10.26 -8.72
C ALA A 48 -8.25 10.91 -10.02
N ALA A 49 -9.00 10.79 -11.12
CA ALA A 49 -8.69 11.43 -12.41
C ALA A 49 -8.65 12.97 -12.37
N GLN A 50 -9.22 13.60 -11.34
CA GLN A 50 -9.19 15.05 -11.16
C GLN A 50 -7.85 15.56 -10.62
N MET A 51 -7.02 14.68 -10.06
CA MET A 51 -5.69 15.04 -9.57
C MET A 51 -4.76 15.45 -10.71
N PRO A 52 -3.81 16.38 -10.48
CA PRO A 52 -2.75 16.69 -11.44
C PRO A 52 -2.05 15.44 -11.96
N GLN A 53 -1.62 15.47 -13.23
CA GLN A 53 -1.03 14.31 -13.90
C GLN A 53 0.23 13.76 -13.19
N ASP A 54 0.98 14.63 -12.53
CA ASP A 54 2.17 14.30 -11.76
C ASP A 54 1.90 13.92 -10.30
N ALA A 55 0.63 13.98 -9.85
CA ALA A 55 0.25 13.54 -8.51
C ALA A 55 0.27 12.00 -8.41
N THR A 56 0.69 11.50 -7.24
CA THR A 56 0.64 10.08 -6.91
C THR A 56 -0.69 9.73 -6.25
N ILE A 57 -1.33 8.65 -6.68
CA ILE A 57 -2.62 8.23 -6.13
C ILE A 57 -2.41 6.89 -5.44
N TYR A 58 -2.82 6.79 -4.18
CA TYR A 58 -2.75 5.58 -3.39
C TYR A 58 -4.15 5.05 -3.10
N LEU A 59 -4.32 3.72 -3.11
CA LEU A 59 -5.54 3.03 -2.72
C LEU A 59 -5.24 2.02 -1.62
N THR A 60 -6.09 2.01 -0.59
CA THR A 60 -6.01 1.07 0.53
C THR A 60 -7.39 0.63 1.02
N PRO A 61 -7.56 -0.62 1.48
CA PRO A 61 -6.58 -1.71 1.43
C PRO A 61 -6.43 -2.23 0.00
N ALA A 62 -5.44 -3.10 -0.19
CA ALA A 62 -5.12 -3.66 -1.50
C ALA A 62 -6.35 -4.33 -2.13
N GLN A 63 -6.72 -3.90 -3.34
CA GLN A 63 -7.80 -4.52 -4.13
C GLN A 63 -7.24 -5.44 -5.22
N GLU A 64 -7.89 -6.59 -5.44
CA GLU A 64 -7.58 -7.47 -6.58
C GLU A 64 -8.26 -7.00 -7.88
N GLU A 65 -9.49 -6.46 -7.77
CA GLU A 65 -10.29 -6.01 -8.91
C GLU A 65 -10.19 -4.49 -9.09
N LEU A 66 -9.27 -4.05 -9.96
CA LEU A 66 -9.02 -2.62 -10.21
C LEU A 66 -9.52 -2.14 -11.58
N ALA A 67 -10.07 -3.03 -12.40
CA ALA A 67 -10.40 -2.75 -13.80
C ALA A 67 -11.31 -1.51 -13.97
N THR A 68 -12.33 -1.37 -13.14
CA THR A 68 -13.27 -0.23 -13.22
C THR A 68 -12.62 1.07 -12.78
N ILE A 69 -11.78 1.04 -11.74
CA ILE A 69 -11.02 2.20 -11.27
C ILE A 69 -10.04 2.65 -12.35
N TYR A 70 -9.28 1.71 -12.92
CA TYR A 70 -8.33 1.95 -14.00
C TYR A 70 -9.00 2.51 -15.25
N PHE A 71 -10.15 1.95 -15.62
CA PHE A 71 -10.92 2.42 -16.77
C PHE A 71 -11.41 3.86 -16.57
N ALA A 72 -11.85 4.21 -15.36
CA ALA A 72 -12.25 5.59 -15.01
C ALA A 72 -11.05 6.56 -14.93
N LEU A 73 -9.92 6.11 -14.39
CA LEU A 73 -8.71 6.91 -14.22
C LEU A 73 -8.00 7.23 -15.55
N ALA A 74 -8.14 6.34 -16.55
CA ALA A 74 -7.51 6.43 -17.87
C ALA A 74 -5.96 6.41 -17.87
N ASP A 75 -5.34 6.24 -16.71
CA ASP A 75 -3.88 6.08 -16.52
C ASP A 75 -3.62 5.19 -15.28
N PRO A 76 -3.61 3.85 -15.44
CA PRO A 76 -3.56 2.92 -14.32
C PRO A 76 -2.23 2.95 -13.56
N GLU A 77 -1.13 3.36 -14.19
CA GLU A 77 0.19 3.41 -13.57
C GLU A 77 0.28 4.46 -12.45
N ARG A 78 -0.61 5.46 -12.46
CA ARG A 78 -0.70 6.50 -11.42
C ARG A 78 -1.32 5.99 -10.11
N LEU A 79 -2.04 4.85 -10.13
CA LEU A 79 -2.70 4.28 -8.97
C LEU A 79 -1.83 3.20 -8.32
N GLN A 80 -1.41 3.47 -7.10
CA GLN A 80 -0.55 2.63 -6.29
C GLN A 80 -1.40 1.93 -5.22
N ASN A 81 -1.42 0.61 -5.25
CA ASN A 81 -2.17 -0.19 -4.29
C ASN A 81 -1.27 -0.56 -3.11
N TYR A 82 -1.81 -0.60 -1.90
CA TYR A 82 -1.07 -1.14 -0.75
C TYR A 82 -2.03 -1.72 0.30
N ALA A 83 -1.53 -2.64 1.11
CA ALA A 83 -2.38 -3.46 1.99
C ALA A 83 -3.11 -2.68 3.10
N GLY A 84 -2.59 -1.52 3.53
CA GLY A 84 -3.15 -0.78 4.66
C GLY A 84 -2.80 -1.41 6.01
N SER A 85 -1.55 -1.84 6.21
CA SER A 85 -1.12 -2.49 7.45
C SER A 85 -0.61 -1.51 8.50
N GLU A 86 -0.39 -2.00 9.73
CA GLU A 86 0.23 -1.21 10.80
C GLU A 86 1.72 -0.93 10.54
N THR A 87 2.37 -1.76 9.73
CA THR A 87 3.82 -1.74 9.54
C THR A 87 4.22 -0.85 8.38
N LEU A 88 3.57 -0.95 7.22
CA LEU A 88 3.98 -0.24 6.00
C LEU A 88 3.00 0.88 5.63
N LEU A 89 3.54 2.06 5.31
CA LEU A 89 2.78 3.19 4.77
C LEU A 89 3.62 3.93 3.71
N PRO A 90 3.17 4.01 2.44
CA PRO A 90 3.82 4.86 1.45
C PRO A 90 3.59 6.34 1.78
N LEU A 91 4.66 7.13 1.76
CA LEU A 91 4.67 8.55 2.13
C LEU A 91 4.74 9.48 0.91
N GLY A 92 4.47 8.97 -0.30
CA GLY A 92 4.55 9.76 -1.52
C GLY A 92 5.98 10.04 -1.97
N VAL A 93 6.07 10.72 -3.11
CA VAL A 93 7.31 11.28 -3.64
C VAL A 93 7.43 12.74 -3.16
N PRO A 94 8.51 13.14 -2.47
CA PRO A 94 8.71 14.53 -2.08
C PRO A 94 8.63 15.48 -3.29
N GLY A 95 7.90 16.59 -3.14
CA GLY A 95 7.67 17.54 -4.22
C GLY A 95 6.52 17.17 -5.17
N ARG A 96 5.83 16.04 -4.95
CA ARG A 96 4.58 15.68 -5.66
C ARG A 96 3.40 15.66 -4.70
N GLU A 97 2.24 16.06 -5.19
CA GLU A 97 0.99 15.88 -4.46
C GLU A 97 0.65 14.40 -4.35
N SER A 98 0.06 14.01 -3.21
CA SER A 98 -0.48 12.65 -3.05
C SER A 98 -1.96 12.70 -2.70
N LEU A 99 -2.72 11.77 -3.27
CA LEU A 99 -4.09 11.47 -2.86
C LEU A 99 -4.13 10.03 -2.33
N TYR A 100 -4.62 9.85 -1.10
CA TYR A 100 -4.91 8.53 -0.54
C TYR A 100 -6.42 8.31 -0.58
N LEU A 101 -6.85 7.27 -1.27
CA LEU A 101 -8.22 6.79 -1.32
C LEU A 101 -8.34 5.63 -0.34
N ILE A 102 -8.97 5.90 0.80
CA ILE A 102 -8.99 4.98 1.94
C ILE A 102 -10.38 4.38 2.05
N ARG A 103 -10.52 3.06 1.84
CA ARG A 103 -11.80 2.37 2.08
C ARG A 103 -12.10 2.36 3.59
N PRO A 104 -13.37 2.41 4.02
CA PRO A 104 -13.76 2.31 5.43
C PRO A 104 -13.25 1.06 6.16
N SER A 105 -12.92 0.00 5.42
CA SER A 105 -12.34 -1.24 5.95
C SER A 105 -10.88 -1.09 6.43
N ASP A 106 -10.19 0.00 6.10
CA ASP A 106 -8.85 0.33 6.60
C ASP A 106 -8.87 1.60 7.49
N PRO A 107 -9.32 1.47 8.75
CA PRO A 107 -9.28 2.57 9.70
C PRO A 107 -7.85 2.89 10.18
N ILE A 108 -6.91 1.96 10.00
CA ILE A 108 -5.53 2.06 10.49
C ILE A 108 -4.80 3.15 9.71
N THR A 109 -4.80 3.10 8.37
CA THR A 109 -4.20 4.14 7.55
C THR A 109 -4.74 5.52 7.92
N LEU A 110 -6.07 5.66 8.04
CA LEU A 110 -6.71 6.95 8.33
C LEU A 110 -6.24 7.55 9.66
N SER A 111 -5.99 6.71 10.66
CA SER A 111 -5.48 7.16 11.96
C SER A 111 -4.02 7.63 11.90
N ARG A 112 -3.21 7.09 10.98
CA ARG A 112 -1.77 7.35 10.86
C ARG A 112 -1.45 8.57 10.00
N LEU A 113 -2.16 8.74 8.88
CA LEU A 113 -1.85 9.79 7.90
C LEU A 113 -1.81 11.21 8.50
N PRO A 114 -2.77 11.67 9.34
CA PRO A 114 -2.71 13.00 9.93
C PRO A 114 -1.51 13.23 10.86
N ALA A 115 -0.99 12.17 11.50
CA ALA A 115 0.18 12.27 12.38
C ALA A 115 1.48 12.46 11.57
N ILE A 116 1.56 11.81 10.39
CA ILE A 116 2.70 11.91 9.49
C ILE A 116 2.65 13.19 8.65
N PHE A 117 1.44 13.57 8.20
CA PHE A 117 1.16 14.72 7.35
C PHE A 117 0.19 15.69 8.06
N PRO A 118 0.70 16.55 8.96
CA PRO A 118 -0.15 17.49 9.70
C PRO A 118 -0.85 18.52 8.78
N ASP A 119 -0.26 18.80 7.62
CA ASP A 119 -0.82 19.69 6.59
C ASP A 119 -1.77 18.97 5.62
N GLY A 120 -1.95 17.66 5.78
CA GLY A 120 -2.85 16.87 4.97
C GLY A 120 -4.33 17.14 5.32
N THR A 121 -5.21 17.00 4.34
CA THR A 121 -6.64 17.33 4.51
C THR A 121 -7.53 16.20 4.05
N ILE A 122 -8.58 15.91 4.82
CA ILE A 122 -9.65 15.00 4.40
C ILE A 122 -10.58 15.74 3.43
N GLY A 123 -10.87 15.13 2.28
CA GLY A 123 -11.83 15.65 1.32
C GLY A 123 -13.28 15.37 1.71
N SER A 124 -14.19 15.49 0.75
CA SER A 124 -15.60 15.15 0.96
C SER A 124 -15.74 13.66 1.26
N LEU A 125 -16.28 13.35 2.44
CA LEU A 125 -16.55 11.98 2.85
C LEU A 125 -17.60 11.34 1.93
N THR A 126 -17.35 10.09 1.56
CA THR A 126 -18.33 9.23 0.89
C THR A 126 -18.56 8.00 1.77
N ASP A 127 -19.61 7.23 1.47
CA ASP A 127 -19.87 5.98 2.20
C ASP A 127 -18.85 4.88 1.82
N ASP A 128 -18.20 4.99 0.65
CA ASP A 128 -17.34 3.94 0.08
C ASP A 128 -15.84 4.20 0.24
N TYR A 129 -15.43 5.47 0.38
CA TYR A 129 -14.04 5.86 0.57
C TYR A 129 -13.88 7.26 1.19
N ILE A 130 -12.70 7.44 1.79
CA ILE A 130 -12.27 8.66 2.45
C ILE A 130 -11.03 9.17 1.69
N PRO A 131 -11.14 10.29 0.96
CA PRO A 131 -10.00 10.91 0.31
C PRO A 131 -9.17 11.70 1.32
N PHE A 132 -7.86 11.46 1.36
CA PHE A 132 -6.90 12.24 2.14
C PHE A 132 -5.84 12.83 1.21
N TYR A 133 -5.72 14.15 1.22
CA TYR A 133 -4.82 14.91 0.36
C TYR A 133 -3.56 15.30 1.09
N VAL A 134 -2.42 15.16 0.42
CA VAL A 134 -1.12 15.63 0.91
C VAL A 134 -0.53 16.61 -0.11
N PRO A 135 -0.37 17.89 0.25
CA PRO A 135 0.31 18.87 -0.59
C PRO A 135 1.74 18.46 -0.93
N ALA A 136 2.23 18.86 -2.10
CA ALA A 136 3.58 18.54 -2.59
C ALA A 136 4.71 18.94 -1.63
N ASN A 137 4.53 20.07 -0.94
CA ASN A 137 5.46 20.65 0.01
C ASN A 137 5.15 20.27 1.47
N ALA A 138 4.20 19.38 1.72
CA ALA A 138 3.84 18.97 3.07
C ALA A 138 5.07 18.40 3.79
N PRO A 139 5.39 18.89 5.00
CA PRO A 139 6.43 18.31 5.79
C PRO A 139 6.04 16.88 6.12
N ARG A 140 6.94 15.95 5.80
CA ARG A 140 6.86 14.58 6.28
C ARG A 140 7.57 14.58 7.63
N ASN A 141 6.88 14.18 8.68
CA ASN A 141 7.50 13.94 9.99
C ASN A 141 8.37 12.67 9.93
N LEU A 142 9.42 12.69 9.11
CA LEU A 142 10.39 11.63 8.94
C LEU A 142 11.38 11.61 10.11
N ALA A 143 11.79 10.39 10.48
CA ALA A 143 12.96 9.99 11.28
C ALA A 143 13.70 11.04 12.14
N GLN A 144 13.96 10.65 13.40
CA GLN A 144 14.91 11.38 14.26
C GLN A 144 16.37 11.13 13.84
N ASN A 145 16.71 9.89 13.46
CA ASN A 145 18.05 9.49 13.04
C ASN A 145 18.12 9.46 11.51
N ARG A 146 18.59 10.55 10.88
CA ARG A 146 18.71 10.67 9.42
C ARG A 146 20.03 10.10 8.93
N THR A 147 20.00 9.49 7.74
CA THR A 147 21.19 9.01 7.03
C THR A 147 20.98 9.12 5.51
N ASP A 148 22.06 8.96 4.76
CA ASP A 148 22.07 8.94 3.29
C ASP A 148 22.67 7.64 2.75
N HIS A 149 22.63 6.55 3.54
CA HIS A 149 23.14 5.25 3.12
C HIS A 149 22.34 4.71 1.93
N SER A 150 23.05 4.42 0.84
CA SER A 150 22.45 3.92 -0.41
C SER A 150 22.83 2.44 -0.62
N PHE A 151 21.81 1.63 -0.88
CA PHE A 151 21.91 0.23 -1.28
C PHE A 151 22.01 0.17 -2.79
N ALA A 152 23.27 0.21 -3.28
CA ALA A 152 23.62 0.12 -4.69
C ALA A 152 22.94 1.15 -5.62
N GLY A 153 22.60 2.34 -5.12
CA GLY A 153 21.94 3.41 -5.90
C GLY A 153 20.48 3.12 -6.24
N LYS A 154 19.85 2.15 -5.57
CA LYS A 154 18.46 1.73 -5.84
C LYS A 154 17.53 2.08 -4.70
N ILE A 155 17.93 1.79 -3.46
CA ILE A 155 17.17 2.12 -2.26
C ILE A 155 18.09 2.90 -1.33
N ARG A 156 17.60 4.01 -0.78
CA ARG A 156 18.28 4.78 0.26
C ARG A 156 17.58 4.59 1.60
N LEU A 157 18.34 4.38 2.67
CA LEU A 157 17.83 4.57 4.02
C LEU A 157 17.82 6.07 4.31
N ALA A 158 16.64 6.70 4.33
CA ALA A 158 16.51 8.12 4.64
C ALA A 158 16.62 8.40 6.15
N GLY A 159 16.34 7.39 6.97
CA GLY A 159 16.48 7.45 8.41
C GLY A 159 15.63 6.41 9.13
N TRP A 160 15.65 6.47 10.46
CA TRP A 160 14.84 5.59 11.29
C TRP A 160 14.42 6.23 12.62
N THR A 161 13.49 5.56 13.29
CA THR A 161 13.22 5.71 14.72
C THR A 161 13.26 4.35 15.39
N GLU A 162 13.61 4.32 16.67
CA GLU A 162 13.55 3.10 17.48
C GLU A 162 12.68 3.31 18.72
N SER A 163 12.04 2.23 19.17
CA SER A 163 11.40 2.13 20.48
C SER A 163 11.75 0.78 21.10
N ARG A 164 12.19 0.81 22.36
CA ARG A 164 12.61 -0.38 23.10
C ARG A 164 11.60 -0.69 24.19
N GLU A 165 11.13 -1.93 24.21
CA GLU A 165 10.37 -2.52 25.31
C GLU A 165 11.24 -3.55 26.05
N ALA A 166 10.67 -4.26 27.03
CA ALA A 166 11.44 -5.16 27.88
C ALA A 166 12.09 -6.33 27.12
N ASP A 167 11.39 -6.87 26.13
CA ASP A 167 11.77 -8.07 25.38
C ASP A 167 11.72 -7.85 23.86
N THR A 168 11.48 -6.63 23.39
CA THR A 168 11.42 -6.29 21.97
C THR A 168 12.04 -4.94 21.65
N VAL A 169 12.56 -4.82 20.42
CA VAL A 169 12.96 -3.54 19.82
C VAL A 169 12.17 -3.36 18.54
N THR A 170 11.55 -2.19 18.38
CA THR A 170 10.85 -1.83 17.15
C THR A 170 11.61 -0.75 16.42
N PHE A 171 12.02 -1.02 15.18
CA PHE A 171 12.57 -0.04 14.26
C PHE A 171 11.50 0.38 13.26
N THR A 172 11.34 1.67 13.04
CA THR A 172 10.59 2.20 11.90
C THR A 172 11.58 2.83 10.94
N LEU A 173 11.73 2.20 9.79
CA LEU A 173 12.70 2.55 8.76
C LEU A 173 12.01 3.36 7.66
N PHE A 174 12.68 4.40 7.17
CA PHE A 174 12.19 5.24 6.08
C PHE A 174 13.07 4.98 4.87
N TRP A 175 12.56 4.17 3.94
CA TRP A 175 13.22 3.85 2.69
C TRP A 175 12.86 4.86 1.62
N GLN A 176 13.78 5.22 0.74
CA GLN A 176 13.49 5.96 -0.47
C GLN A 176 13.97 5.20 -1.69
N ALA A 177 13.09 4.93 -2.66
CA ALA A 177 13.53 4.44 -3.96
C ALA A 177 14.31 5.57 -4.68
N GLU A 178 15.57 5.34 -5.02
CA GLU A 178 16.40 6.32 -5.72
C GLU A 178 16.18 6.29 -7.23
N ASP A 179 15.79 5.13 -7.74
CA ASP A 179 15.61 4.82 -9.16
C ASP A 179 14.60 3.68 -9.31
N GLU A 180 14.27 3.29 -10.55
CA GLU A 180 13.47 2.10 -10.82
C GLU A 180 14.12 0.85 -10.24
N ILE A 181 13.32 0.06 -9.52
CA ILE A 181 13.71 -1.18 -8.86
C ILE A 181 13.11 -2.34 -9.65
N ALA A 182 13.96 -3.22 -10.17
CA ALA A 182 13.53 -4.31 -11.06
C ALA A 182 13.31 -5.64 -10.31
N GLN A 183 13.58 -5.69 -9.02
CA GLN A 183 13.50 -6.89 -8.19
C GLN A 183 12.70 -6.62 -6.93
N ASP A 184 11.89 -7.59 -6.52
CA ASP A 184 11.31 -7.65 -5.19
C ASP A 184 12.36 -8.14 -4.17
N TYR A 185 12.88 -7.21 -3.38
CA TYR A 185 13.90 -7.43 -2.38
C TYR A 185 13.30 -7.70 -1.01
N THR A 186 13.95 -8.59 -0.25
CA THR A 186 13.66 -8.82 1.17
C THR A 186 14.49 -7.88 2.02
N ALA A 187 13.83 -7.12 2.90
CA ALA A 187 14.48 -6.30 3.90
C ALA A 187 14.87 -7.17 5.10
N PHE A 188 15.98 -6.83 5.75
CA PHE A 188 16.39 -7.48 7.00
C PHE A 188 16.78 -6.45 8.07
N ILE A 189 16.63 -6.83 9.32
CA ILE A 189 17.21 -6.16 10.47
C ILE A 189 17.84 -7.21 11.37
N HIS A 190 19.14 -7.12 11.60
CA HIS A 190 19.91 -8.05 12.41
C HIS A 190 20.58 -7.32 13.57
N LEU A 191 20.51 -7.88 14.77
CA LEU A 191 21.38 -7.56 15.88
C LEU A 191 22.58 -8.50 15.80
N VAL A 192 23.79 -7.95 15.65
CA VAL A 192 25.02 -8.74 15.54
C VAL A 192 25.95 -8.50 16.73
N ASP A 193 26.68 -9.52 17.14
CA ASP A 193 27.75 -9.42 18.15
C ASP A 193 29.06 -8.87 17.55
N GLU A 194 30.09 -8.68 18.39
CA GLU A 194 31.44 -8.24 17.98
C GLU A 194 32.10 -9.13 16.91
N THR A 195 31.66 -10.37 16.76
CA THR A 195 32.14 -11.32 15.74
C THR A 195 31.34 -11.27 14.44
N GLY A 196 30.29 -10.44 14.39
CA GLY A 196 29.36 -10.29 13.28
C GLY A 196 28.31 -11.40 13.22
N GLN A 197 28.14 -12.19 14.27
CA GLN A 197 27.12 -13.24 14.31
C GLN A 197 25.76 -12.67 14.73
N PRO A 198 24.67 -12.97 14.00
CA PRO A 198 23.35 -12.50 14.36
C PRO A 198 22.85 -13.20 15.63
N VAL A 199 22.48 -12.41 16.64
CA VAL A 199 21.89 -12.88 17.91
C VAL A 199 20.37 -12.67 17.96
N ALA A 200 19.85 -11.71 17.18
CA ALA A 200 18.44 -11.53 16.90
C ALA A 200 18.27 -11.04 15.47
N GLN A 201 17.21 -11.45 14.78
CA GLN A 201 17.01 -11.06 13.38
C GLN A 201 15.55 -11.15 12.96
N ILE A 202 15.19 -10.32 11.98
CA ILE A 202 13.97 -10.46 11.21
C ILE A 202 14.26 -10.17 9.73
N ASP A 203 13.71 -11.00 8.86
CA ASP A 203 13.82 -10.88 7.42
C ASP A 203 12.42 -11.01 6.83
N ARG A 204 11.97 -9.99 6.09
CA ARG A 204 10.72 -10.07 5.34
C ARG A 204 10.71 -9.05 4.18
N PRO A 205 9.96 -9.33 3.11
CA PRO A 205 9.60 -8.31 2.15
C PRO A 205 8.91 -7.12 2.86
N PRO A 206 9.02 -5.89 2.31
CA PRO A 206 8.20 -4.78 2.76
C PRO A 206 6.70 -5.14 2.67
N ASP A 207 5.99 -4.92 3.77
CA ASP A 207 4.69 -5.55 3.99
C ASP A 207 3.63 -5.09 2.99
N GLY A 208 3.08 -6.06 2.25
CA GLY A 208 2.00 -5.83 1.28
C GLY A 208 2.35 -4.87 0.14
N ARG A 209 3.63 -4.58 -0.08
CA ARG A 209 4.09 -3.75 -1.21
C ARG A 209 5.53 -4.11 -1.65
N PRO A 210 5.67 -5.02 -2.63
CA PRO A 210 6.94 -5.41 -3.24
C PRO A 210 7.82 -4.21 -3.62
N THR A 211 9.15 -4.35 -3.55
CA THR A 211 10.04 -3.21 -3.83
C THR A 211 10.06 -2.78 -5.30
N ASP A 212 9.69 -3.67 -6.22
CA ASP A 212 9.54 -3.37 -7.64
C ASP A 212 8.26 -2.57 -7.98
N ASP A 213 7.33 -2.42 -7.02
CA ASP A 213 6.18 -1.51 -7.12
C ASP A 213 6.47 -0.08 -6.62
N TRP A 214 7.69 0.19 -6.13
CA TRP A 214 8.03 1.50 -5.58
C TRP A 214 8.37 2.49 -6.70
N LEU A 215 7.78 3.68 -6.63
CA LEU A 215 8.03 4.73 -7.62
C LEU A 215 9.39 5.39 -7.37
N PRO A 216 10.14 5.81 -8.42
CA PRO A 216 11.36 6.59 -8.24
C PRO A 216 11.12 7.86 -7.40
N GLY A 217 11.91 8.01 -6.35
CA GLY A 217 11.83 9.09 -5.35
C GLY A 217 10.82 8.84 -4.22
N GLU A 218 10.03 7.78 -4.28
CA GLU A 218 9.01 7.46 -3.28
C GLU A 218 9.63 7.10 -1.94
N ILE A 219 9.03 7.61 -0.86
CA ILE A 219 9.42 7.26 0.51
C ILE A 219 8.43 6.24 1.07
N ILE A 220 8.94 5.16 1.66
CA ILE A 220 8.18 4.10 2.32
C ILE A 220 8.56 4.07 3.79
N MET A 221 7.57 4.17 4.68
CA MET A 221 7.75 3.91 6.09
C MET A 221 7.43 2.44 6.36
N ASP A 222 8.35 1.69 6.97
CA ASP A 222 8.18 0.27 7.27
C ASP A 222 8.69 -0.07 8.68
N SER A 223 7.82 -0.67 9.50
CA SER A 223 8.11 -0.99 10.90
C SER A 223 8.38 -2.49 11.14
N PHE A 224 9.45 -2.77 11.89
CA PHE A 224 9.92 -4.10 12.22
C PHE A 224 10.04 -4.24 13.73
N THR A 225 9.37 -5.23 14.31
CA THR A 225 9.47 -5.56 15.75
C THR A 225 10.28 -6.84 15.90
N ILE A 226 11.41 -6.74 16.61
CA ILE A 226 12.37 -7.82 16.80
C ILE A 226 12.32 -8.26 18.27
N PRO A 227 11.99 -9.52 18.56
CA PRO A 227 12.11 -10.06 19.92
C PRO A 227 13.59 -10.27 20.27
N LEU A 228 13.96 -9.88 21.48
CA LEU A 228 15.29 -10.11 22.03
C LEU A 228 15.34 -11.46 22.76
N PRO A 229 16.45 -12.22 22.65
CA PRO A 229 16.65 -13.42 23.45
C PRO A 229 16.64 -13.09 24.95
N PRO A 230 15.93 -13.86 25.80
CA PRO A 230 15.88 -13.62 27.25
C PRO A 230 17.22 -13.85 27.95
N ASP A 231 18.12 -14.57 27.30
CA ASP A 231 19.48 -14.91 27.74
C ASP A 231 20.55 -14.07 27.03
N LEU A 232 20.17 -12.97 26.38
CA LEU A 232 21.11 -12.03 25.77
C LEU A 232 22.06 -11.49 26.84
N SER A 233 23.33 -11.86 26.75
CA SER A 233 24.37 -11.42 27.68
C SER A 233 24.71 -9.96 27.46
N ASP A 234 25.12 -9.26 28.52
CA ASP A 234 25.74 -7.94 28.39
C ASP A 234 26.96 -8.02 27.45
N GLY A 235 27.02 -7.12 26.48
CA GLY A 235 28.06 -7.07 25.46
C GLY A 235 27.81 -5.94 24.47
N ASP A 236 28.78 -5.72 23.59
CA ASP A 236 28.63 -4.76 22.49
C ASP A 236 27.92 -5.46 21.33
N TYR A 237 26.82 -4.86 20.89
CA TYR A 237 26.05 -5.32 19.75
C TYR A 237 25.78 -4.15 18.81
N THR A 238 25.58 -4.47 17.53
CA THR A 238 25.26 -3.48 16.51
C THR A 238 24.04 -3.91 15.74
N TRP A 239 23.12 -2.98 15.51
CA TRP A 239 21.99 -3.20 14.62
C TRP A 239 22.37 -2.87 13.19
N ILE A 240 22.16 -3.82 12.28
CA ILE A 240 22.36 -3.65 10.86
C ILE A 240 21.09 -3.92 10.06
N THR A 241 20.92 -3.24 8.95
CA THR A 241 19.79 -3.42 8.03
C THR A 241 20.23 -3.35 6.57
N GLY A 242 19.39 -3.85 5.67
CA GLY A 242 19.59 -3.76 4.24
C GLY A 242 18.63 -4.65 3.49
N PHE A 243 18.99 -4.94 2.24
CA PHE A 243 18.17 -5.71 1.31
C PHE A 243 18.95 -6.86 0.67
N TYR A 244 18.25 -7.94 0.34
CA TYR A 244 18.77 -9.00 -0.52
C TYR A 244 17.69 -9.58 -1.43
N TYR A 245 18.09 -10.15 -2.56
CA TYR A 245 17.17 -10.78 -3.49
C TYR A 245 16.94 -12.24 -3.08
N LEU A 246 15.75 -12.53 -2.52
CA LEU A 246 15.43 -13.83 -1.90
C LEU A 246 15.78 -15.06 -2.74
N PRO A 247 15.53 -15.09 -4.07
CA PRO A 247 15.86 -16.27 -4.89
C PRO A 247 17.36 -16.61 -4.97
N THR A 248 18.24 -15.64 -4.73
CA THR A 248 19.71 -15.81 -4.86
C THR A 248 20.48 -15.55 -3.58
N LEU A 249 19.84 -14.89 -2.60
CA LEU A 249 20.46 -14.35 -1.39
C LEU A 249 21.54 -13.29 -1.64
N GLU A 250 21.62 -12.76 -2.86
CA GLU A 250 22.54 -11.67 -3.19
C GLU A 250 22.10 -10.38 -2.48
N ARG A 251 23.02 -9.76 -1.73
CA ARG A 251 22.79 -8.49 -1.05
C ARG A 251 22.75 -7.33 -2.05
N LEU A 252 21.83 -6.40 -1.82
CA LEU A 252 21.81 -5.13 -2.52
C LEU A 252 22.78 -4.15 -1.85
N GLY A 253 24.06 -4.24 -2.21
CA GLY A 253 25.11 -3.41 -1.61
C GLY A 253 25.45 -3.77 -0.16
N GLU A 254 26.07 -2.83 0.55
CA GLU A 254 26.50 -3.00 1.94
C GLU A 254 25.35 -2.73 2.92
N ALA A 255 25.34 -3.45 4.05
CA ALA A 255 24.39 -3.20 5.12
C ALA A 255 24.63 -1.83 5.77
N ALA A 256 23.58 -1.20 6.28
CA ALA A 256 23.65 0.04 7.05
C ALA A 256 23.59 -0.28 8.54
N GLU A 257 24.40 0.40 9.35
CA GLU A 257 24.27 0.41 10.81
C GLU A 257 23.17 1.39 11.24
N ILE A 258 22.27 0.97 12.13
CA ILE A 258 21.11 1.75 12.60
C ILE A 258 21.05 1.91 14.13
N GLY A 259 22.18 1.69 14.80
CA GLY A 259 22.32 1.91 16.24
C GLY A 259 23.06 0.79 16.95
N ASP A 260 23.32 1.04 18.23
CA ASP A 260 23.92 0.10 19.19
C ASP A 260 22.83 -0.36 20.20
#